data_AF-A0A821AEI7-F1
#
_entry.id   AF-A0A821AEI7-F1
#
_cell.length_a   1.000
_cell.length_b   1.000
_cell.length_c   1.000
_cell.angle_alpha   90.00
_cell.angle_beta   90.00
_cell.angle_gamma   90.00
#
_symmetry.space_group_name_H-M   'P 1'
#
loop_
_entity.id
_entity.type
_entity.pdbx_description
1 polymer ?
#
loop_
_entity_poly.entity_id
_entity_poly.type
_entity_poly.pdbx_seq_one_letter_code
_entity_poly.pdbx_strand_id
1 'polypeptide(L)'
;MNNAYGSALASNVSSGNLTKFWLIYDNIYFTTNADFISIVLKNPFFNLIKSEINIRSTESTQQELFPFIFELLFKPSSSVIAKLDPLFLKSSLHFNQSIICLHIRTGKSLALPGDSQIPHRQSIVQDMINFIDKNLSQPYSSIFITSDSDQIQQHIHQHYGDDRVLSVNGPIIHIDRFIQKTPSNETLYHGFLKVIADFYFLGECDTLLRARSGFSEWAGRRRWNEYSNLYVYCRGIYRMKNQQWRRPHHQC
;
A
#
# COMPACT_ATOMS: atom_id res chain seq x y z
N MET A 1 -1.08 25.53 8.56
CA MET A 1 -2.41 26.19 8.61
C MET A 1 -3.60 25.22 8.48
N ASN A 2 -3.49 23.89 8.73
CA ASN A 2 -4.58 22.94 8.41
C ASN A 2 -5.23 22.17 9.59
N ASN A 3 -4.89 22.44 10.86
CA ASN A 3 -5.42 21.61 11.95
C ASN A 3 -6.85 21.95 12.41
N ALA A 4 -7.32 23.19 12.25
CA ALA A 4 -8.65 23.60 12.73
C ALA A 4 -9.80 23.18 11.78
N TYR A 5 -9.59 23.24 10.46
CA TYR A 5 -10.61 22.82 9.49
C TYR A 5 -10.72 21.28 9.41
N GLY A 6 -9.58 20.58 9.53
CA GLY A 6 -9.57 19.12 9.59
C GLY A 6 -10.30 18.56 10.80
N SER A 7 -10.19 19.22 11.97
CA SER A 7 -10.90 18.78 13.19
C SER A 7 -12.41 19.03 13.12
N ALA A 8 -12.85 20.16 12.54
CA ALA A 8 -14.27 20.44 12.36
C ALA A 8 -14.93 19.45 11.39
N LEU A 9 -14.29 19.16 10.26
CA LEU A 9 -14.80 18.17 9.31
C LEU A 9 -14.79 16.76 9.91
N ALA A 10 -13.70 16.34 10.57
CA ALA A 10 -13.65 15.05 11.24
C ALA A 10 -14.76 14.93 12.30
N SER A 11 -15.04 16.00 13.05
CA SER A 11 -16.13 16.07 14.01
C SER A 11 -17.49 15.87 13.32
N ASN A 12 -17.76 16.60 12.24
CA ASN A 12 -19.01 16.47 11.47
C ASN A 12 -19.17 15.08 10.86
N VAL A 13 -18.10 14.52 10.29
CA VAL A 13 -18.09 13.16 9.73
C VAL A 13 -18.26 12.09 10.80
N SER A 14 -17.79 12.34 12.02
CA SER A 14 -17.90 11.37 13.12
C SER A 14 -19.28 11.33 13.78
N SER A 15 -20.03 12.44 13.77
CA SER A 15 -21.21 12.61 14.62
C SER A 15 -22.44 13.17 13.93
N GLY A 16 -22.30 13.82 12.77
CA GLY A 16 -23.41 14.44 12.04
C GLY A 16 -24.18 13.44 11.17
N ASN A 17 -25.47 13.72 10.95
CA ASN A 17 -26.24 13.02 9.92
C ASN A 17 -25.76 13.49 8.54
N LEU A 18 -24.83 12.74 7.94
CA LEU A 18 -24.16 13.10 6.69
C LEU A 18 -25.15 13.33 5.54
N THR A 19 -26.20 12.50 5.44
CA THR A 19 -27.24 12.65 4.41
C THR A 19 -27.92 14.00 4.53
N LYS A 20 -28.33 14.42 5.74
CA LYS A 20 -28.93 15.75 5.95
C LYS A 20 -27.93 16.89 5.75
N PHE A 21 -26.70 16.70 6.22
CA PHE A 21 -25.67 17.75 6.18
C PHE A 21 -25.22 18.04 4.74
N TRP A 22 -25.12 17.04 3.87
CA TRP A 22 -24.71 17.24 2.49
C TRP A 22 -25.83 17.77 1.60
N LEU A 23 -27.09 17.46 1.90
CA LEU A 23 -28.25 17.94 1.12
C LEU A 23 -28.47 19.46 1.16
N ILE A 24 -27.84 20.20 2.08
CA ILE A 24 -27.98 21.67 2.14
C ILE A 24 -27.00 22.40 1.21
N TYR A 25 -26.06 21.69 0.61
CA TYR A 25 -25.04 22.26 -0.26
C TYR A 25 -25.22 21.75 -1.68
N ASP A 26 -25.33 22.67 -2.64
CA ASP A 26 -25.34 22.31 -4.06
C ASP A 26 -23.99 21.76 -4.54
N ASN A 27 -22.90 22.25 -3.93
CA ASN A 27 -21.52 21.88 -4.27
C ASN A 27 -20.69 21.65 -3.01
N ILE A 28 -19.93 20.55 -2.98
CA ILE A 28 -19.02 20.21 -1.90
C ILE A 28 -17.61 20.06 -2.48
N TYR A 29 -16.69 20.93 -2.05
CA TYR A 29 -15.27 20.84 -2.40
C TYR A 29 -14.50 20.24 -1.23
N PHE A 30 -13.64 19.27 -1.52
CA PHE A 30 -12.91 18.55 -0.50
C PHE A 30 -11.47 18.27 -0.93
N THR A 31 -10.53 18.57 -0.04
CA THR A 31 -9.11 18.25 -0.20
C THR A 31 -8.65 17.52 1.05
N THR A 32 -8.14 16.31 0.89
CA THR A 32 -7.57 15.56 2.00
C THR A 32 -6.48 14.60 1.57
N ASN A 33 -5.63 14.26 2.52
CA ASN A 33 -4.75 13.10 2.51
C ASN A 33 -5.06 12.14 3.68
N ALA A 34 -6.20 12.34 4.37
CA ALA A 34 -6.59 11.57 5.55
C ALA A 34 -7.59 10.45 5.18
N ASP A 35 -7.49 9.35 5.92
CA ASP A 35 -8.43 8.23 5.86
C ASP A 35 -9.65 8.51 6.77
N PHE A 36 -10.80 8.76 6.16
CA PHE A 36 -12.06 8.95 6.90
C PHE A 36 -12.90 7.68 7.04
N ILE A 37 -12.53 6.55 6.42
CA ILE A 37 -13.38 5.36 6.40
C ILE A 37 -13.70 4.90 7.82
N SER A 38 -12.70 4.81 8.68
CA SER A 38 -12.92 4.39 10.07
C SER A 38 -13.78 5.36 10.89
N ILE A 39 -13.80 6.65 10.51
CA ILE A 39 -14.62 7.67 11.17
C ILE A 39 -16.06 7.57 10.68
N VAL A 40 -16.25 7.47 9.36
CA VAL A 40 -17.56 7.28 8.71
C VAL A 40 -18.23 6.02 9.25
N LEU A 41 -17.51 4.90 9.37
CA LEU A 41 -18.05 3.63 9.86
C LEU A 41 -18.52 3.68 11.32
N LYS A 42 -17.95 4.58 12.13
CA LYS A 42 -18.33 4.79 13.53
C LYS A 42 -19.42 5.84 13.70
N ASN A 43 -19.81 6.52 12.62
CA ASN A 43 -20.86 7.53 12.69
C ASN A 43 -22.19 6.87 13.07
N PRO A 44 -22.93 7.39 14.06
CA PRO A 44 -24.18 6.79 14.53
C PRO A 44 -25.29 6.73 13.47
N PHE A 45 -25.21 7.59 12.44
CA PHE A 45 -26.13 7.63 11.31
C PHE A 45 -25.69 6.75 10.14
N PHE A 46 -24.52 6.09 10.21
CA PHE A 46 -24.03 5.26 9.10
C PHE A 46 -24.96 4.07 8.77
N ASN A 47 -25.74 3.59 9.74
CA ASN A 47 -26.74 2.55 9.48
C ASN A 47 -27.83 2.99 8.49
N LEU A 48 -28.18 4.29 8.45
CA LEU A 48 -29.10 4.82 7.44
C LEU A 48 -28.48 4.67 6.04
N ILE A 49 -27.22 5.06 5.91
CA ILE A 49 -26.46 4.92 4.66
C ILE A 49 -26.39 3.45 4.24
N LYS A 50 -26.06 2.52 5.15
CA LYS A 50 -26.03 1.08 4.86
C LYS A 50 -27.34 0.58 4.27
N SER A 51 -28.48 1.03 4.81
CA SER A 51 -29.80 0.64 4.32
C SER A 51 -30.11 1.17 2.92
N GLU A 52 -29.65 2.39 2.61
CA GLU A 52 -29.84 3.02 1.30
C GLU A 52 -29.00 2.34 0.21
N ILE A 53 -27.76 1.93 0.53
CA ILE A 53 -26.82 1.30 -0.42
C ILE A 53 -26.82 -0.23 -0.34
N ASN A 54 -27.73 -0.83 0.43
CA ASN A 54 -27.92 -2.27 0.58
C ASN A 54 -26.64 -3.08 0.93
N ILE A 55 -25.77 -2.52 1.77
CA ILE A 55 -24.57 -3.23 2.27
C ILE A 55 -24.94 -4.06 3.49
N ARG A 56 -24.59 -5.36 3.50
CA ARG A 56 -24.87 -6.24 4.64
C ARG A 56 -24.04 -5.82 5.85
N SER A 57 -24.55 -6.11 7.05
CA SER A 57 -23.84 -5.76 8.30
C SER A 57 -22.47 -6.45 8.42
N THR A 58 -22.33 -7.67 7.91
CA THR A 58 -21.05 -8.39 7.85
C THR A 58 -20.04 -7.67 6.94
N GLU A 59 -20.51 -7.17 5.81
CA GLU A 59 -19.75 -6.45 4.77
C GLU A 59 -19.31 -5.04 5.19
N SER A 60 -19.67 -4.61 6.41
CA SER A 60 -19.49 -3.23 6.85
C SER A 60 -18.26 -2.98 7.72
N THR A 61 -17.29 -3.90 7.69
CA THR A 61 -15.98 -3.67 8.33
C THR A 61 -15.08 -2.83 7.43
N GLN A 62 -14.11 -2.12 8.03
CA GLN A 62 -13.12 -1.38 7.22
C GLN A 62 -12.33 -2.32 6.31
N GLN A 63 -12.08 -3.54 6.77
CA GLN A 63 -11.32 -4.58 6.08
C GLN A 63 -12.03 -5.08 4.81
N GLU A 64 -13.36 -5.13 4.81
CA GLU A 64 -14.14 -5.60 3.65
C GLU A 64 -14.57 -4.45 2.75
N LEU A 65 -14.96 -3.30 3.33
CA LEU A 65 -15.39 -2.14 2.55
C LEU A 65 -14.28 -1.49 1.75
N PHE A 66 -13.08 -1.37 2.33
CA PHE A 66 -11.97 -0.74 1.61
C PHE A 66 -11.64 -1.44 0.30
N PRO A 67 -11.34 -2.75 0.26
CA PRO A 67 -11.03 -3.43 -0.98
C PRO A 67 -12.22 -3.38 -1.95
N PHE A 68 -13.45 -3.56 -1.47
CA PHE A 68 -14.64 -3.46 -2.30
C PHE A 68 -14.80 -2.09 -2.98
N ILE A 69 -14.77 -1.01 -2.20
CA ILE A 69 -14.88 0.37 -2.72
C ILE A 69 -13.70 0.69 -3.64
N PHE A 70 -12.50 0.27 -3.26
CA PHE A 70 -11.31 0.50 -4.07
C PHE A 70 -11.48 -0.15 -5.45
N GLU A 71 -11.84 -1.42 -5.50
CA GLU A 71 -12.03 -2.14 -6.76
C GLU A 71 -13.21 -1.60 -7.58
N LEU A 72 -14.24 -1.02 -6.96
CA LEU A 72 -15.32 -0.35 -7.69
C LEU A 72 -14.86 0.96 -8.35
N LEU A 73 -14.08 1.78 -7.63
CA LEU A 73 -13.72 3.13 -8.07
C LEU A 73 -12.46 3.17 -8.93
N PHE A 74 -11.49 2.30 -8.64
CA PHE A 74 -10.17 2.33 -9.26
C PHE A 74 -9.99 1.07 -10.10
N LYS A 75 -10.06 1.26 -11.43
CA LYS A 75 -9.68 0.23 -12.40
C LYS A 75 -8.32 0.58 -13.01
N PRO A 76 -7.38 -0.37 -13.09
CA PRO A 76 -6.10 -0.10 -13.73
C PRO A 76 -6.31 0.20 -15.21
N SER A 77 -5.58 1.19 -15.74
CA SER A 77 -5.60 1.47 -17.17
C SER A 77 -4.88 0.38 -17.96
N SER A 78 -5.08 0.32 -19.27
CA SER A 78 -4.35 -0.60 -20.15
C SER A 78 -2.83 -0.51 -20.01
N SER A 79 -2.29 0.70 -19.81
CA SER A 79 -0.86 0.90 -19.57
C SER A 79 -0.35 0.30 -18.26
N VAL A 80 -1.18 0.31 -17.21
CA VAL A 80 -0.86 -0.34 -15.92
C VAL A 80 -0.99 -1.86 -16.06
N ILE A 81 -2.06 -2.34 -16.70
CA ILE A 81 -2.27 -3.77 -16.98
C ILE A 81 -1.08 -4.34 -17.77
N ALA A 82 -0.60 -3.64 -18.80
CA ALA A 82 0.58 -4.05 -19.57
C ALA A 82 1.88 -4.17 -18.73
N LYS A 83 1.96 -3.50 -17.58
CA LYS A 83 3.06 -3.67 -16.61
C LYS A 83 2.86 -4.87 -15.68
N LEU A 84 1.60 -5.21 -15.39
CA LEU A 84 1.22 -6.27 -14.46
C LEU A 84 1.19 -7.65 -15.12
N ASP A 85 0.64 -7.76 -16.34
CA ASP A 85 0.43 -9.03 -17.03
C ASP A 85 1.69 -9.89 -17.13
N PRO A 86 2.89 -9.37 -17.48
CA PRO A 86 4.10 -10.19 -17.53
C PRO A 86 4.48 -10.77 -16.17
N LEU A 87 4.19 -10.05 -15.08
CA LEU A 87 4.49 -10.52 -13.73
C LEU A 87 3.52 -11.62 -13.31
N PHE A 88 2.23 -11.47 -13.58
CA PHE A 88 1.24 -12.52 -13.31
C PHE A 88 1.47 -13.75 -14.17
N LEU A 89 1.82 -13.57 -15.44
CA LEU A 89 2.18 -14.67 -16.32
C LEU A 89 3.39 -15.40 -15.73
N LYS A 90 4.47 -14.68 -15.41
CA LYS A 90 5.68 -15.27 -14.82
C LYS A 90 5.39 -16.01 -13.50
N SER A 91 4.56 -15.44 -12.61
CA SER A 91 4.18 -16.13 -11.38
C SER A 91 3.28 -17.35 -11.61
N SER A 92 2.50 -17.36 -12.70
CA SER A 92 1.59 -18.48 -13.03
C SER A 92 2.28 -19.66 -13.75
N LEU A 93 3.45 -19.45 -14.36
CA LEU A 93 4.18 -20.48 -15.11
C LEU A 93 4.56 -21.71 -14.26
N HIS A 94 4.53 -21.56 -12.95
CA HIS A 94 4.77 -22.62 -12.01
C HIS A 94 3.50 -22.83 -11.18
N PHE A 95 2.78 -23.93 -11.44
CA PHE A 95 1.57 -24.27 -10.70
C PHE A 95 1.86 -24.38 -9.19
N ASN A 96 0.96 -23.83 -8.35
CA ASN A 96 1.03 -23.80 -6.88
C ASN A 96 2.15 -22.96 -6.26
N GLN A 97 2.71 -21.97 -6.97
CA GLN A 97 3.65 -21.03 -6.36
C GLN A 97 2.93 -19.97 -5.53
N SER A 98 3.42 -19.77 -4.31
CA SER A 98 3.03 -18.62 -3.48
C SER A 98 3.84 -17.38 -3.87
N ILE A 99 3.18 -16.22 -3.85
CA ILE A 99 3.81 -14.92 -4.09
C ILE A 99 4.12 -14.26 -2.73
N ILE A 100 5.41 -14.09 -2.46
CA ILE A 100 5.91 -13.33 -1.31
C ILE A 100 6.25 -11.92 -1.79
N CYS A 101 5.50 -10.94 -1.34
CA CYS A 101 5.78 -9.55 -1.63
C CYS A 101 6.61 -8.89 -0.55
N LEU A 102 7.63 -8.20 -1.00
CA LEU A 102 8.59 -7.47 -0.20
C LEU A 102 8.49 -5.99 -0.57
N HIS A 103 8.08 -5.16 0.39
CA HIS A 103 8.16 -3.71 0.24
C HIS A 103 9.18 -3.16 1.22
N ILE A 104 10.31 -2.69 0.69
CA ILE A 104 11.40 -2.10 1.47
C ILE A 104 11.40 -0.58 1.26
N ARG A 105 11.30 0.16 2.34
CA ARG A 105 11.40 1.63 2.33
C ARG A 105 12.54 2.02 3.25
N THR A 106 13.55 2.69 2.73
CA THR A 106 14.71 3.15 3.51
C THR A 106 14.72 4.65 3.78
N GLY A 107 13.92 5.43 3.05
CA GLY A 107 13.94 6.88 3.17
C GLY A 107 14.72 7.48 2.02
N LYS A 108 15.66 8.35 2.39
CA LYS A 108 16.66 8.90 1.49
C LYS A 108 17.46 7.81 0.78
N SER A 109 17.51 7.89 -0.55
CA SER A 109 18.28 6.99 -1.41
C SER A 109 18.94 7.77 -2.55
N LEU A 110 19.76 7.11 -3.39
CA LEU A 110 20.30 7.74 -4.61
C LEU A 110 19.19 8.14 -5.58
N ALA A 111 18.14 7.32 -5.70
CA ALA A 111 16.97 7.62 -6.53
C ALA A 111 16.11 8.74 -5.92
N LEU A 112 16.01 8.81 -4.59
CA LEU A 112 15.20 9.79 -3.86
C LEU A 112 16.05 10.62 -2.86
N PRO A 113 16.95 11.50 -3.34
CA PRO A 113 17.92 12.18 -2.48
C PRO A 113 17.30 13.24 -1.55
N GLY A 114 16.14 13.80 -1.90
CA GLY A 114 15.40 14.77 -1.07
C GLY A 114 14.34 14.13 -0.17
N ASP A 115 14.37 12.82 -0.03
CA ASP A 115 13.54 12.13 0.95
C ASP A 115 14.16 12.19 2.35
N SER A 116 13.34 11.94 3.36
CA SER A 116 13.78 11.94 4.76
C SER A 116 14.53 10.65 5.08
N GLN A 117 15.66 10.75 5.77
CA GLN A 117 16.32 9.58 6.34
C GLN A 117 15.39 8.96 7.38
N ILE A 118 15.13 7.65 7.28
CA ILE A 118 14.34 6.94 8.28
C ILE A 118 15.31 6.21 9.23
N PRO A 119 15.27 6.49 10.55
CA PRO A 119 16.17 5.86 11.50
C PRO A 119 15.87 4.37 11.67
N HIS A 120 16.85 3.60 12.17
CA HIS A 120 16.73 2.17 12.52
C HIS A 120 16.31 1.23 11.38
N ARG A 121 16.63 1.60 10.13
CA ARG A 121 16.39 0.76 8.94
C ARG A 121 17.67 0.26 8.26
N GLN A 122 18.82 0.39 8.89
CA GLN A 122 20.10 -0.03 8.31
C GLN A 122 20.14 -1.54 8.01
N SER A 123 19.52 -2.36 8.88
CA SER A 123 19.49 -3.82 8.74
C SER A 123 18.26 -4.36 8.03
N ILE A 124 17.32 -3.50 7.58
CA ILE A 124 15.99 -3.94 7.13
C ILE A 124 16.06 -4.99 6.01
N VAL A 125 16.97 -4.81 5.06
CA VAL A 125 17.14 -5.71 3.92
C VAL A 125 17.57 -7.10 4.41
N GLN A 126 18.64 -7.13 5.22
CA GLN A 126 19.18 -8.39 5.74
C GLN A 126 18.20 -9.09 6.69
N ASP A 127 17.50 -8.34 7.54
CA ASP A 127 16.50 -8.89 8.46
C ASP A 127 15.33 -9.52 7.69
N MET A 128 14.88 -8.88 6.62
CA MET A 128 13.81 -9.41 5.76
C MET A 128 14.25 -10.64 4.97
N ILE A 129 15.47 -10.64 4.40
CA ILE A 129 16.05 -11.82 3.76
C ILE A 129 16.11 -12.99 4.75
N ASN A 130 16.75 -12.77 5.90
CA ASN A 130 16.89 -13.80 6.94
C ASN A 130 15.54 -14.35 7.39
N PHE A 131 14.51 -13.51 7.45
CA PHE A 131 13.16 -13.93 7.83
C PHE A 131 12.50 -14.78 6.76
N ILE A 132 12.56 -14.36 5.49
CA ILE A 132 12.04 -15.15 4.37
C ILE A 132 12.75 -16.50 4.33
N ASP A 133 14.09 -16.49 4.36
CA ASP A 133 14.92 -17.68 4.26
C ASP A 133 14.60 -18.71 5.36
N LYS A 134 14.34 -18.24 6.59
CA LYS A 134 14.07 -19.12 7.74
C LYS A 134 12.62 -19.55 7.88
N ASN A 135 11.65 -18.71 7.49
CA ASN A 135 10.25 -18.90 7.88
C ASN A 135 9.31 -19.09 6.69
N LEU A 136 9.68 -18.61 5.51
CA LEU A 136 8.82 -18.58 4.32
C LEU A 136 9.39 -19.36 3.15
N SER A 137 10.64 -19.86 3.24
CA SER A 137 11.33 -20.61 2.19
C SER A 137 10.56 -21.83 1.71
N GLN A 138 9.72 -21.60 0.72
CA GLN A 138 9.28 -22.64 -0.19
C GLN A 138 10.14 -22.54 -1.44
N PRO A 139 10.76 -23.64 -1.92
CA PRO A 139 11.67 -23.62 -3.07
C PRO A 139 11.04 -23.08 -4.35
N TYR A 140 9.70 -23.01 -4.40
CA TYR A 140 8.91 -22.53 -5.52
C TYR A 140 8.15 -21.24 -5.19
N SER A 141 8.57 -20.44 -4.21
CA SER A 141 7.95 -19.13 -4.00
C SER A 141 8.57 -18.08 -4.93
N SER A 142 7.71 -17.31 -5.60
CA SER A 142 8.09 -16.10 -6.35
C SER A 142 8.19 -14.92 -5.38
N ILE A 143 9.22 -14.09 -5.53
CA ILE A 143 9.48 -12.96 -4.64
C ILE A 143 9.27 -11.67 -5.42
N PHE A 144 8.18 -10.98 -5.14
CA PHE A 144 7.98 -9.64 -5.68
C PHE A 144 8.66 -8.59 -4.81
N ILE A 145 9.46 -7.71 -5.39
CA ILE A 145 10.15 -6.62 -4.69
C ILE A 145 9.75 -5.26 -5.24
N THR A 146 9.42 -4.35 -4.34
CA THR A 146 9.38 -2.91 -4.62
C THR A 146 10.12 -2.15 -3.52
N SER A 147 10.89 -1.14 -3.93
CA SER A 147 11.76 -0.38 -3.06
C SER A 147 11.96 1.05 -3.57
N ASP A 148 12.31 1.94 -2.64
CA ASP A 148 12.77 3.30 -2.93
C ASP A 148 14.26 3.37 -3.33
N SER A 149 14.94 2.23 -3.47
CA SER A 149 16.36 2.15 -3.83
C SER A 149 16.63 1.04 -4.84
N ASP A 150 17.26 1.39 -5.97
CA ASP A 150 17.69 0.43 -7.00
C ASP A 150 18.71 -0.56 -6.45
N GLN A 151 19.61 -0.12 -5.55
CA GLN A 151 20.61 -0.98 -4.92
C GLN A 151 19.97 -2.12 -4.12
N ILE A 152 18.83 -1.85 -3.48
CA ILE A 152 18.09 -2.86 -2.72
C ILE A 152 17.42 -3.85 -3.67
N GLN A 153 16.83 -3.37 -4.76
CA GLN A 153 16.24 -4.26 -5.77
C GLN A 153 17.33 -5.19 -6.34
N GLN A 154 18.47 -4.63 -6.75
CA GLN A 154 19.61 -5.40 -7.25
C GLN A 154 20.11 -6.44 -6.23
N HIS A 155 20.21 -6.07 -4.96
CA HIS A 155 20.64 -7.00 -3.91
C HIS A 155 19.68 -8.18 -3.74
N ILE A 156 18.36 -7.94 -3.80
CA ILE A 156 17.35 -9.00 -3.72
C ILE A 156 17.41 -9.91 -4.96
N HIS A 157 17.56 -9.33 -6.15
CA HIS A 157 17.78 -10.08 -7.40
C HIS A 157 19.03 -10.97 -7.33
N GLN A 158 20.14 -10.44 -6.81
CA GLN A 158 21.38 -11.21 -6.61
C GLN A 158 21.23 -12.36 -5.62
N HIS A 159 20.46 -12.17 -4.54
CA HIS A 159 20.27 -13.19 -3.50
C HIS A 159 19.37 -14.35 -3.94
N TYR A 160 18.24 -14.06 -4.60
CA TYR A 160 17.25 -15.08 -4.95
C TYR A 160 17.29 -15.53 -6.42
N GLY A 161 17.99 -14.80 -7.29
CA GLY A 161 18.07 -15.03 -8.73
C GLY A 161 16.91 -14.40 -9.51
N ASP A 162 17.21 -13.97 -10.74
CA ASP A 162 16.27 -13.26 -11.61
C ASP A 162 15.03 -14.08 -11.97
N ASP A 163 15.13 -15.41 -11.99
CA ASP A 163 13.99 -16.29 -12.29
C ASP A 163 12.93 -16.27 -11.18
N ARG A 164 13.35 -16.09 -9.92
CA ARG A 164 12.46 -16.09 -8.76
C ARG A 164 11.97 -14.69 -8.39
N VAL A 165 12.71 -13.66 -8.76
CA VAL A 165 12.36 -12.28 -8.40
C VAL A 165 11.49 -11.63 -9.46
N LEU A 166 10.43 -10.97 -9.00
CA LEU A 166 9.49 -10.18 -9.78
C LEU A 166 9.66 -8.71 -9.37
N SER A 167 9.75 -7.82 -10.35
CA SER A 167 9.81 -6.37 -10.12
C SER A 167 9.20 -5.65 -11.32
N VAL A 168 8.52 -4.52 -11.07
CA VAL A 168 7.98 -3.71 -12.18
C VAL A 168 9.10 -2.85 -12.73
N ASN A 169 9.38 -2.96 -14.03
CA ASN A 169 10.37 -2.12 -14.70
C ASN A 169 9.94 -0.65 -14.78
N GLY A 170 10.83 0.26 -14.42
CA GLY A 170 10.69 1.70 -14.59
C GLY A 170 11.52 2.51 -13.57
N PRO A 171 11.56 3.84 -13.71
CA PRO A 171 12.29 4.68 -12.77
C PRO A 171 11.59 4.74 -11.41
N ILE A 172 12.37 4.76 -10.33
CA ILE A 172 11.86 5.04 -8.98
C ILE A 172 11.64 6.55 -8.86
N ILE A 173 10.41 6.96 -8.59
CA ILE A 173 10.04 8.38 -8.39
C ILE A 173 9.24 8.56 -7.10
N HIS A 174 9.22 9.79 -6.56
CA HIS A 174 8.31 10.18 -5.48
C HIS A 174 7.15 10.99 -6.07
N ILE A 175 5.93 10.47 -5.99
CA ILE A 175 4.75 11.09 -6.62
C ILE A 175 4.42 12.49 -6.09
N ASP A 176 4.73 12.78 -4.82
CA ASP A 176 4.47 14.10 -4.22
C ASP A 176 5.70 15.04 -4.16
N ARG A 177 6.86 14.62 -4.67
CA ARG A 177 8.11 15.40 -4.54
C ARG A 177 8.84 15.48 -5.87
N PHE A 178 8.52 16.50 -6.64
CA PHE A 178 9.29 16.89 -7.82
C PHE A 178 10.47 17.76 -7.35
N ILE A 179 11.64 17.15 -7.15
CA ILE A 179 12.86 17.89 -6.78
C ILE A 179 13.44 18.58 -8.02
N GLN A 180 14.10 19.71 -7.80
CA GLN A 180 14.63 20.76 -8.71
C GLN A 180 15.27 20.35 -10.05
N LYS A 181 15.61 19.08 -10.28
CA LYS A 181 15.88 18.56 -11.62
C LYS A 181 14.64 17.81 -12.07
N THR A 182 13.68 18.53 -12.64
CA THR A 182 12.45 17.95 -13.15
C THR A 182 12.81 16.81 -14.10
N PRO A 183 12.49 15.56 -13.76
CA PRO A 183 12.69 14.45 -14.67
C PRO A 183 11.94 14.73 -15.97
N SER A 184 12.37 14.12 -17.08
CA SER A 184 11.60 14.26 -18.32
C SER A 184 10.16 13.80 -18.11
N ASN A 185 9.21 14.37 -18.87
CA ASN A 185 7.80 13.95 -18.81
C ASN A 185 7.65 12.43 -19.01
N GLU A 186 8.51 11.84 -19.85
CA GLU A 186 8.58 10.40 -20.06
C GLU A 186 9.03 9.63 -18.80
N THR A 187 10.04 10.13 -18.08
CA THR A 187 10.49 9.55 -16.81
C THR A 187 9.39 9.61 -15.76
N LEU A 188 8.69 10.75 -15.67
CA LEU A 188 7.56 10.92 -14.75
C LEU A 188 6.40 9.98 -15.09
N TYR A 189 6.04 9.88 -16.38
CA TYR A 189 5.00 8.98 -16.85
C TYR A 189 5.32 7.51 -16.52
N HIS A 190 6.51 7.03 -16.89
CA HIS A 190 6.89 5.64 -16.62
C HIS A 190 7.09 5.34 -15.13
N GLY A 191 7.61 6.29 -14.36
CA GLY A 191 7.72 6.16 -12.92
C GLY A 191 6.35 6.11 -12.24
N PHE A 192 5.40 6.92 -12.70
CA PHE A 192 4.03 6.89 -12.20
C PHE A 192 3.36 5.56 -12.51
N LEU A 193 3.45 5.08 -13.76
CA LEU A 193 2.94 3.75 -14.14
C LEU A 193 3.57 2.64 -13.28
N LYS A 194 4.89 2.69 -13.03
CA LYS A 194 5.57 1.74 -12.15
C LYS A 194 5.00 1.79 -10.74
N VAL A 195 4.87 2.97 -10.14
CA VAL A 195 4.37 3.12 -8.76
C VAL A 195 2.94 2.57 -8.63
N ILE A 196 2.08 2.84 -9.61
CA ILE A 196 0.72 2.30 -9.63
C ILE A 196 0.74 0.78 -9.81
N ALA A 197 1.54 0.24 -10.74
CA ALA A 197 1.66 -1.21 -10.90
C ALA A 197 2.23 -1.91 -9.65
N ASP A 198 3.26 -1.35 -9.00
CA ASP A 198 3.78 -1.83 -7.72
C ASP A 198 2.67 -1.88 -6.66
N PHE A 199 1.86 -0.82 -6.58
CA PHE A 199 0.73 -0.73 -5.65
C PHE A 199 -0.32 -1.81 -5.92
N TYR A 200 -0.61 -2.05 -7.20
CA TYR A 200 -1.55 -3.09 -7.60
C TYR A 200 -1.03 -4.48 -7.22
N PHE A 201 0.21 -4.79 -7.59
CA PHE A 201 0.82 -6.10 -7.36
C PHE A 201 0.97 -6.42 -5.86
N LEU A 202 1.35 -5.43 -5.04
CA LEU A 202 1.40 -5.59 -3.58
C LEU A 202 0.05 -6.00 -2.94
N GLY A 203 -1.07 -5.70 -3.61
CA GLY A 203 -2.41 -6.09 -3.18
C GLY A 203 -2.79 -7.54 -3.52
N GLU A 204 -2.04 -8.21 -4.40
CA GLU A 204 -2.38 -9.55 -4.90
C GLU A 204 -1.57 -10.69 -4.24
N CYS A 205 -0.75 -10.36 -3.24
CA CYS A 205 0.23 -11.30 -2.69
C CYS A 205 -0.37 -12.25 -1.64
N ASP A 206 0.10 -13.50 -1.65
CA ASP A 206 -0.21 -14.49 -0.61
C ASP A 206 0.41 -14.11 0.74
N THR A 207 1.64 -13.61 0.71
CA THR A 207 2.38 -13.12 1.87
C THR A 207 2.89 -11.72 1.59
N LEU A 208 2.69 -10.80 2.54
CA LEU A 208 3.17 -9.42 2.43
C LEU A 208 4.10 -9.10 3.59
N LEU A 209 5.38 -8.89 3.29
CA LEU A 209 6.39 -8.38 4.22
C LEU A 209 6.71 -6.93 3.86
N ARG A 210 6.32 -5.99 4.72
CA ARG A 210 6.43 -4.56 4.43
C ARG A 210 7.17 -3.77 5.49
N ALA A 211 7.96 -2.80 5.05
CA ALA A 211 8.40 -1.69 5.88
C ALA A 211 7.20 -0.80 6.25
N ARG A 212 7.29 -0.03 7.35
CA ARG A 212 6.27 0.98 7.64
C ARG A 212 6.30 2.09 6.58
N SER A 213 5.28 2.12 5.74
CA SER A 213 5.06 3.10 4.68
C SER A 213 3.58 3.15 4.36
N GLY A 214 3.03 4.36 4.18
CA GLY A 214 1.64 4.55 3.75
C GLY A 214 1.34 3.83 2.45
N PHE A 215 2.28 3.83 1.50
CA PHE A 215 2.16 3.15 0.21
C PHE A 215 1.79 1.67 0.36
N SER A 216 2.64 0.89 1.05
CA SER A 216 2.38 -0.53 1.30
C SER A 216 1.28 -0.78 2.33
N GLU A 217 0.97 0.21 3.16
CA GLU A 217 -0.18 0.14 4.07
C GLU A 217 -1.48 0.04 3.28
N TRP A 218 -1.67 1.01 2.37
CA TRP A 218 -2.83 1.11 1.51
C TRP A 218 -2.92 -0.02 0.49
N ALA A 219 -1.79 -0.43 -0.11
CA ALA A 219 -1.79 -1.58 -1.01
C ALA A 219 -2.24 -2.85 -0.29
N GLY A 220 -1.74 -3.08 0.94
CA GLY A 220 -2.13 -4.25 1.73
C GLY A 220 -3.61 -4.26 2.14
N ARG A 221 -4.26 -3.09 2.30
CA ARG A 221 -5.69 -3.00 2.60
C ARG A 221 -6.58 -3.45 1.44
N ARG A 222 -6.07 -3.52 0.20
CA ARG A 222 -6.80 -4.08 -0.94
C ARG A 222 -6.99 -5.59 -0.86
N ARG A 223 -6.26 -6.27 0.02
CA ARG A 223 -6.39 -7.72 0.22
C ARG A 223 -7.69 -8.00 0.96
N TRP A 224 -8.51 -8.91 0.44
CA TRP A 224 -9.77 -9.31 1.07
C TRP A 224 -9.58 -9.85 2.51
N ASN A 225 -8.44 -10.50 2.75
CA ASN A 225 -7.98 -10.87 4.09
C ASN A 225 -6.69 -10.10 4.43
N GLU A 226 -6.84 -8.80 4.73
CA GLU A 226 -5.75 -7.84 4.96
C GLU A 226 -4.59 -8.43 5.78
N TYR A 227 -4.90 -9.10 6.89
CA TYR A 227 -3.91 -9.59 7.86
C TYR A 227 -3.38 -11.00 7.58
N SER A 228 -3.94 -11.71 6.59
CA SER A 228 -3.43 -13.04 6.22
C SER A 228 -1.97 -12.93 5.80
N ASN A 229 -1.09 -13.66 6.48
CA ASN A 229 0.37 -13.65 6.22
C ASN A 229 0.95 -12.25 6.02
N LEU A 230 0.46 -11.28 6.80
CA LEU A 230 0.97 -9.92 6.80
C LEU A 230 2.05 -9.77 7.88
N TYR A 231 3.21 -9.30 7.46
CA TYR A 231 4.37 -9.07 8.32
C TYR A 231 4.86 -7.63 8.17
N VAL A 232 5.20 -7.00 9.29
CA VAL A 232 5.68 -5.61 9.32
C VAL A 232 7.04 -5.55 9.97
N TYR A 233 7.96 -4.84 9.32
CA TYR A 233 9.26 -4.51 9.90
C TYR A 233 9.17 -3.27 10.80
N CYS A 234 9.60 -3.43 12.05
CA CYS A 234 9.68 -2.40 13.09
C CYS A 234 10.78 -2.77 14.10
N ARG A 235 12.06 -2.64 13.72
CA ARG A 235 13.20 -3.11 14.54
C ARG A 235 13.08 -4.62 14.83
N GLY A 236 12.84 -5.39 13.78
CA GLY A 236 12.40 -6.79 13.84
C GLY A 236 11.12 -6.99 13.03
N ILE A 237 10.76 -8.24 12.78
CA ILE A 237 9.62 -8.60 11.93
C ILE A 237 8.49 -9.18 12.77
N TYR A 238 7.30 -8.62 12.63
CA TYR A 238 6.12 -8.96 13.43
C TYR A 238 4.98 -9.39 12.52
N ARG A 239 4.35 -10.52 12.84
CA ARG A 239 3.10 -10.94 12.19
C ARG A 239 1.94 -10.11 12.69
N MET A 240 1.20 -9.49 11.79
CA MET A 240 -0.02 -8.77 12.08
C MET A 240 -1.17 -9.76 12.19
N LYS A 241 -1.97 -9.68 13.26
CA LYS A 241 -3.14 -10.56 13.46
C LYS A 241 -4.48 -9.82 13.37
N ASN A 242 -4.46 -8.50 13.57
CA ASN A 242 -5.62 -7.63 13.56
C ASN A 242 -5.15 -6.16 13.53
N GLN A 243 -6.11 -5.24 13.58
CA GLN A 243 -5.88 -3.80 13.55
C GLN A 243 -5.23 -3.21 14.83
N GLN A 244 -4.89 -4.01 15.86
CA GLN A 244 -4.40 -3.52 17.16
C GLN A 244 -2.98 -2.96 17.10
N TRP A 245 -2.19 -3.25 16.06
CA TRP A 245 -0.83 -2.72 15.91
C TRP A 245 -0.82 -1.33 15.26
N ARG A 246 -1.35 -0.33 15.97
CA ARG A 246 -1.14 1.10 15.67
C ARG A 246 -0.14 1.70 16.66
N ARG A 247 1.08 1.15 16.75
CA ARG A 247 2.14 1.82 17.52
C ARG A 247 2.51 3.15 16.84
N PRO A 248 2.78 4.23 17.61
CA PRO A 248 3.23 5.50 17.04
C PRO A 248 4.43 5.30 16.10
N HIS A 249 4.51 6.09 15.04
CA HIS A 249 5.61 6.02 14.06
C HIS A 249 7.01 6.19 14.67
N HIS A 250 7.12 6.72 15.89
CA HIS A 250 8.39 6.98 16.58
C HIS A 250 8.94 5.78 17.35
N GLN A 251 8.14 4.73 17.56
CA GLN A 251 8.57 3.50 18.27
C GLN A 251 9.10 2.42 17.32
N CYS A 252 8.94 2.64 16.02
CA CYS A 252 9.63 1.95 14.92
C CYS A 252 10.89 2.73 14.38
#